data_AF-A0A1Y3N1M6-F1
#
_entry.id   AF-A0A1Y3N1M6-F1
#
_cell.length_a   1.000
_cell.length_b   1.000
_cell.length_c   1.000
_cell.angle_alpha   90.00
_cell.angle_beta   90.00
_cell.angle_gamma   90.00
#
_symmetry.space_group_name_H-M   'P 1'
#
loop_
_entity.id
_entity.type
_entity.pdbx_description
1 polymer ?
#
loop_
_entity_poly.entity_id
_entity_poly.type
_entity_poly.pdbx_seq_one_letter_code
_entity_poly.pdbx_strand_id
1 'polypeptide(L)'
;MGIKGLLPALNGVERNVTINDLRNLTVGIDAYVWLHKGSYSCVLEIFQNKRTTKYVDYCVRQIKYLQNFNIKPYFVFDGGLLPKKGGTEENRNNVRSENREKGFKYLKLGQRNKAYDCFKKSVDVTPYMAYQLIKELRKMNIDFVVAPYEADAQLAYLEKIGLIQAIITEDSDLLVFGCKRVIYKWTKEGTGSEICRDRFKMCRGMNLNGWTDEMFRHMCILSGCDYLPNIPKVGIKKAYNLVKQKRLIRNILFEIKQRYDLKVPPDYEQQFIEADKTFLYQRVFDPIKNELVTLNPIPDELNIEDMEYIGPYPLLY
;
A
#
# COMPACT_ATOMS: atom_id res chain seq x y z
N MET A 1 4.05 -0.76 5.17
CA MET A 1 2.68 -1.27 5.34
C MET A 1 2.54 -2.48 4.41
N GLY A 2 1.39 -3.17 4.39
CA GLY A 2 1.18 -4.34 3.55
C GLY A 2 1.70 -5.69 4.09
N ILE A 3 2.00 -6.62 3.19
CA ILE A 3 2.39 -8.02 3.47
C ILE A 3 3.58 -8.14 4.45
N LYS A 4 3.28 -8.67 5.64
CA LYS A 4 4.28 -8.82 6.71
C LYS A 4 5.39 -9.79 6.32
N GLY A 5 6.61 -9.28 6.26
CA GLY A 5 7.82 -10.08 6.00
C GLY A 5 8.12 -10.31 4.51
N LEU A 6 7.38 -9.68 3.60
CA LEU A 6 7.61 -9.80 2.16
C LEU A 6 8.96 -9.19 1.72
N LEU A 7 9.22 -7.92 2.06
CA LEU A 7 10.48 -7.26 1.66
C LEU A 7 11.73 -8.03 2.17
N PRO A 8 11.81 -8.47 3.45
CA PRO A 8 12.90 -9.34 3.89
C PRO A 8 13.00 -10.67 3.14
N ALA A 9 11.87 -11.25 2.69
CA ALA A 9 11.87 -12.47 1.89
C ALA A 9 12.38 -12.24 0.46
N LEU A 10 12.27 -11.02 -0.06
CA LEU A 10 12.81 -10.57 -1.35
C LEU A 10 14.28 -10.10 -1.27
N ASN A 11 15.02 -10.55 -0.27
CA ASN A 11 16.45 -10.22 -0.13
C ASN A 11 17.23 -10.54 -1.41
N GLY A 12 18.04 -9.58 -1.86
CA GLY A 12 18.87 -9.66 -3.07
C GLY A 12 18.21 -9.07 -4.33
N VAL A 13 16.92 -8.71 -4.26
CA VAL A 13 16.20 -8.03 -5.36
C VAL A 13 16.35 -6.50 -5.28
N GLU A 14 16.50 -5.99 -4.05
CA GLU A 14 16.65 -4.57 -3.75
C GLU A 14 17.93 -3.96 -4.37
N ARG A 15 17.78 -2.77 -4.96
CA ARG A 15 18.87 -1.95 -5.48
C ARG A 15 18.76 -0.55 -4.86
N ASN A 16 19.87 0.00 -4.36
CA ASN A 16 19.90 1.41 -3.96
C ASN A 16 19.64 2.30 -5.19
N VAL A 17 18.70 3.23 -5.05
CA VAL A 17 18.32 4.18 -6.09
C VAL A 17 18.57 5.61 -5.60
N THR A 18 18.96 6.48 -6.50
CA THR A 18 19.18 7.91 -6.25
C THR A 18 18.23 8.75 -7.11
N ILE A 19 18.11 10.03 -6.79
CA ILE A 19 17.29 10.98 -7.55
C ILE A 19 17.70 11.06 -9.02
N ASN A 20 18.98 10.84 -9.34
CA ASN A 20 19.45 10.84 -10.73
C ASN A 20 18.90 9.65 -11.52
N ASP A 21 18.66 8.50 -10.89
CA ASP A 21 18.06 7.32 -11.53
C ASP A 21 16.58 7.52 -11.91
N LEU A 22 15.96 8.61 -11.44
CA LEU A 22 14.56 8.97 -11.69
C LEU A 22 14.42 10.18 -12.63
N ARG A 23 15.52 10.81 -13.05
CA ARG A 23 15.52 11.98 -13.92
C ARG A 23 14.71 11.72 -15.19
N ASN A 24 13.91 12.70 -15.59
CA ASN A 24 13.02 12.67 -16.77
C ASN A 24 11.87 11.65 -16.69
N LEU A 25 11.62 11.03 -15.53
CA LEU A 25 10.49 10.13 -15.35
C LEU A 25 9.30 10.85 -14.72
N THR A 26 8.10 10.35 -15.00
CA THR A 26 6.92 10.57 -14.18
C THR A 26 6.87 9.53 -13.08
N VAL A 27 6.82 9.97 -11.82
CA VAL A 27 6.90 9.10 -10.65
C VAL A 27 5.60 9.20 -9.86
N GLY A 28 4.91 8.07 -9.68
CA GLY A 28 3.74 7.97 -8.82
C GLY A 28 4.13 8.09 -7.36
N ILE A 29 3.42 8.94 -6.62
CA ILE A 29 3.66 9.21 -5.21
C ILE A 29 2.42 8.80 -4.43
N ASP A 30 2.60 7.87 -3.49
CA ASP A 30 1.63 7.63 -2.44
C ASP A 30 1.58 8.86 -1.51
N ALA A 31 0.50 9.64 -1.62
CA ALA A 31 0.36 10.90 -0.90
C ALA A 31 0.25 10.69 0.61
N TYR A 32 -0.40 9.61 1.06
CA TYR A 32 -0.62 9.33 2.47
C TYR A 32 0.68 8.96 3.17
N VAL A 33 1.58 8.23 2.50
CA VAL A 33 2.94 7.99 3.01
C VAL A 33 3.68 9.31 3.27
N TRP A 34 3.63 10.26 2.33
CA TRP A 34 4.32 11.54 2.46
C TRP A 34 3.68 12.45 3.53
N LEU A 35 2.35 12.50 3.57
CA LEU A 35 1.60 13.23 4.61
C LEU A 35 1.89 12.66 6.01
N HIS A 36 1.95 11.33 6.14
CA HIS A 36 2.27 10.68 7.40
C HIS A 36 3.71 11.01 7.84
N LYS A 37 4.70 10.92 6.94
CA LYS A 37 6.09 11.35 7.21
C LYS A 37 6.17 12.83 7.59
N GLY A 38 5.44 13.69 6.88
CA GLY A 38 5.40 15.13 7.15
C GLY A 38 4.78 15.47 8.50
N SER A 39 3.74 14.73 8.90
CA SER A 39 3.02 14.94 10.16
C SER A 39 3.91 14.72 11.40
N TYR A 40 4.97 13.91 11.29
CA TYR A 40 5.93 13.70 12.38
C TYR A 40 6.63 14.98 12.86
N SER A 41 6.78 15.97 11.97
CA SER A 41 7.40 17.27 12.29
C SER A 41 6.49 18.18 13.13
N CYS A 42 5.18 17.90 13.14
CA CYS A 42 4.15 18.70 13.80
C CYS A 42 3.19 17.85 14.64
N VAL A 43 3.57 16.63 15.01
CA VAL A 43 2.66 15.68 15.65
C VAL A 43 2.12 16.21 16.98
N LEU A 44 2.93 16.92 17.76
CA LEU A 44 2.50 17.55 19.00
C LEU A 44 1.49 18.69 18.75
N GLU A 45 1.66 19.45 17.67
CA GLU A 45 0.72 20.52 17.31
C GLU A 45 -0.64 19.92 16.92
N ILE A 46 -0.62 18.84 16.12
CA ILE A 46 -1.82 18.10 15.72
C ILE A 46 -2.59 17.62 16.97
N PHE A 47 -1.92 16.92 17.90
CA PHE A 47 -2.58 16.40 19.12
C PHE A 47 -2.97 17.49 20.13
N GLN A 48 -2.42 18.70 20.03
CA GLN A 48 -2.80 19.85 20.84
C GLN A 48 -3.85 20.74 20.16
N ASN A 49 -4.43 20.30 19.03
CA ASN A 49 -5.36 21.09 18.22
C ASN A 49 -4.82 22.46 17.79
N LYS A 50 -3.49 22.58 17.64
CA LYS A 50 -2.85 23.77 17.10
C LYS A 50 -2.86 23.71 15.58
N ARG A 51 -3.26 24.80 14.93
CA ARG A 51 -3.19 24.92 13.47
C ARG A 51 -1.74 24.77 13.01
N THR A 52 -1.52 23.90 12.04
CA THR A 52 -0.20 23.63 11.47
C THR A 52 -0.32 23.20 10.00
N THR A 53 0.65 23.59 9.19
CA THR A 53 0.78 23.21 7.76
C THR A 53 2.13 22.55 7.48
N LYS A 54 2.92 22.25 8.53
CA LYS A 54 4.30 21.73 8.37
C LYS A 54 4.35 20.41 7.58
N TYR A 55 3.29 19.60 7.63
CA TYR A 55 3.15 18.39 6.82
C TYR A 55 2.99 18.69 5.31
N VAL A 56 2.32 19.79 4.96
CA VAL A 56 2.24 20.29 3.57
C VAL A 56 3.60 20.83 3.15
N ASP A 57 4.24 21.65 3.99
CA ASP A 57 5.57 22.21 3.69
C ASP A 57 6.62 21.11 3.45
N TYR A 58 6.50 19.99 4.19
CA TYR A 58 7.31 18.80 3.96
C TYR A 58 7.11 18.27 2.53
N CYS A 59 5.87 18.02 2.12
CA CYS A 59 5.56 17.52 0.79
C CYS A 59 6.01 18.49 -0.31
N VAL A 60 5.74 19.79 -0.16
CA VAL A 60 6.13 20.83 -1.11
C VAL A 60 7.66 20.90 -1.30
N ARG A 61 8.44 20.78 -0.22
CA ARG A 61 9.91 20.73 -0.33
C ARG A 61 10.37 19.51 -1.15
N GLN A 62 9.76 18.36 -0.93
CA GLN A 62 10.10 17.14 -1.67
C GLN A 62 9.71 17.25 -3.15
N ILE A 63 8.54 17.82 -3.47
CA ILE A 63 8.09 18.08 -4.84
C ILE A 63 9.09 18.97 -5.57
N LYS A 64 9.48 20.10 -4.97
CA LYS A 64 10.47 21.02 -5.57
C LYS A 64 11.81 20.34 -5.81
N TYR A 65 12.23 19.48 -4.88
CA TYR A 65 13.46 18.72 -5.05
C TYR A 65 13.38 17.74 -6.23
N LEU A 66 12.27 17.03 -6.41
CA LEU A 66 12.04 16.18 -7.60
C LEU A 66 12.05 17.00 -8.90
N GLN A 67 11.36 18.15 -8.92
CA GLN A 67 11.29 19.02 -10.10
C GLN A 67 12.67 19.57 -10.52
N ASN A 68 13.56 19.85 -9.56
CA ASN A 68 14.93 20.28 -9.85
C ASN A 68 15.74 19.23 -10.64
N PHE A 69 15.32 17.97 -10.62
CA PHE A 69 15.92 16.88 -11.39
C PHE A 69 15.08 16.48 -12.60
N ASN A 70 14.16 17.35 -13.04
CA ASN A 70 13.22 17.11 -14.13
C ASN A 70 12.39 15.84 -13.93
N ILE A 71 12.00 15.56 -12.69
CA ILE A 71 11.11 14.46 -12.34
C ILE A 71 9.70 15.03 -12.20
N LYS A 72 8.73 14.41 -12.86
CA LYS A 72 7.32 14.81 -12.78
C LYS A 72 6.61 13.96 -11.72
N PRO A 73 6.31 14.49 -10.52
CA PRO A 73 5.54 13.72 -9.55
C PRO A 73 4.06 13.64 -9.98
N TYR A 74 3.46 12.49 -9.78
CA TYR A 74 2.01 12.26 -9.91
C TYR A 74 1.49 11.76 -8.56
N PHE A 75 0.69 12.57 -7.86
CA PHE A 75 0.19 12.18 -6.54
C PHE A 75 -1.06 11.33 -6.62
N VAL A 76 -1.13 10.29 -5.80
CA VAL A 76 -2.32 9.47 -5.62
C VAL A 76 -2.73 9.52 -4.15
N PHE A 77 -3.98 9.90 -3.91
CA PHE A 77 -4.60 9.93 -2.58
C PHE A 77 -5.57 8.78 -2.43
N ASP A 78 -5.67 8.20 -1.24
CA ASP A 78 -6.79 7.31 -0.89
C ASP A 78 -8.12 8.08 -0.93
N GLY A 79 -9.19 7.38 -1.28
CA GLY A 79 -10.56 7.88 -1.31
C GLY A 79 -11.47 7.13 -0.34
N GLY A 80 -12.47 6.44 -0.89
CA GLY A 80 -13.49 5.74 -0.13
C GLY A 80 -12.96 4.51 0.63
N LEU A 81 -13.74 4.06 1.62
CA LEU A 81 -13.44 2.84 2.34
C LEU A 81 -13.71 1.61 1.48
N LEU A 82 -12.74 0.71 1.40
CA LEU A 82 -12.91 -0.59 0.75
C LEU A 82 -13.53 -1.59 1.75
N PRO A 83 -14.67 -2.23 1.46
CA PRO A 83 -15.31 -3.18 2.37
C PRO A 83 -14.35 -4.31 2.81
N LYS A 84 -13.56 -4.85 1.88
CA LYS A 84 -12.64 -5.96 2.16
C LYS A 84 -11.50 -5.59 3.12
N LYS A 85 -11.19 -4.30 3.27
CA LYS A 85 -10.13 -3.79 4.18
C LYS A 85 -10.65 -3.41 5.57
N GLY A 86 -11.96 -3.55 5.83
CA GLY A 86 -12.60 -3.10 7.07
C GLY A 86 -11.93 -3.58 8.36
N GLY A 87 -11.58 -4.87 8.44
CA GLY A 87 -10.91 -5.44 9.63
C GLY A 87 -9.50 -4.88 9.86
N THR A 88 -8.78 -4.50 8.80
CA THR A 88 -7.46 -3.86 8.92
C THR A 88 -7.59 -2.43 9.43
N GLU A 89 -8.56 -1.68 8.94
CA GLU A 89 -8.82 -0.30 9.39
C GLU A 89 -9.29 -0.25 10.84
N GLU A 90 -10.12 -1.20 11.29
CA GLU A 90 -10.51 -1.32 12.70
C GLU A 90 -9.29 -1.56 13.61
N ASN A 91 -8.42 -2.49 13.24
CA ASN A 91 -7.18 -2.75 13.99
C ASN A 91 -6.26 -1.52 14.03
N ARG A 92 -6.11 -0.81 12.91
CA ARG A 92 -5.33 0.45 12.83
C ARG A 92 -5.92 1.50 13.78
N ASN A 93 -7.25 1.65 13.81
CA ASN A 93 -7.93 2.59 14.69
C ASN A 93 -7.75 2.25 16.17
N ASN A 94 -7.83 0.97 16.54
CA ASN A 94 -7.59 0.51 17.92
C ASN A 94 -6.17 0.83 18.37
N VAL A 95 -5.16 0.49 17.55
CA VAL A 95 -3.75 0.78 17.84
C VAL A 95 -3.51 2.29 17.97
N ARG A 96 -4.11 3.10 17.09
CA ARG A 96 -4.00 4.57 17.16
C ARG A 96 -4.62 5.11 18.44
N SER A 97 -5.80 4.62 18.84
CA SER A 97 -6.48 5.03 20.06
C SER A 97 -5.63 4.73 21.31
N GLU A 98 -5.12 3.51 21.43
CA GLU A 98 -4.26 3.12 22.55
C GLU A 98 -2.98 3.98 22.64
N ASN A 99 -2.30 4.20 21.51
CA ASN A 99 -1.10 5.02 21.48
C ASN A 99 -1.40 6.49 21.78
N ARG A 100 -2.57 7.00 21.36
CA ARG A 100 -3.02 8.36 21.67
C ARG A 100 -3.17 8.55 23.18
N GLU A 101 -3.85 7.61 23.85
CA GLU A 101 -4.00 7.66 25.31
C GLU A 101 -2.66 7.59 26.04
N LYS A 102 -1.78 6.66 25.64
CA LYS A 102 -0.41 6.55 26.18
C LYS A 102 0.38 7.84 25.97
N GLY A 103 0.25 8.45 24.79
CA GLY A 103 0.88 9.73 24.45
C GLY A 103 0.46 10.86 25.37
N PHE A 104 -0.83 11.03 25.61
CA PHE A 104 -1.34 12.04 26.55
C PHE A 104 -0.91 11.76 28.00
N LYS A 105 -0.87 10.49 28.44
CA LYS A 105 -0.35 10.12 29.77
C LYS A 105 1.11 10.55 29.93
N TYR A 106 1.98 10.23 28.96
CA TYR A 106 3.38 10.67 29.00
C TYR A 106 3.53 12.18 28.92
N LEU A 107 2.69 12.87 28.16
CA LEU A 107 2.72 14.32 28.05
C LEU A 107 2.39 14.99 29.39
N LYS A 108 1.38 14.49 30.12
CA LYS A 108 1.02 14.96 31.48
C LYS A 108 2.15 14.75 32.48
N LEU A 109 2.93 13.67 32.34
CA LEU A 109 4.10 13.37 33.17
C LEU A 109 5.37 14.13 32.76
N GLY A 110 5.29 15.07 31.80
CA GLY A 110 6.45 15.81 31.29
C GLY A 110 7.40 14.99 30.40
N GLN A 111 7.08 13.72 30.10
CA GLN A 111 7.92 12.80 29.32
C GLN A 111 7.72 13.02 27.81
N ARG A 112 8.17 14.18 27.31
CA ARG A 112 7.88 14.65 25.94
C ARG A 112 8.34 13.68 24.84
N ASN A 113 9.52 13.07 24.97
CA ASN A 113 10.04 12.14 23.95
C ASN A 113 9.16 10.88 23.83
N LYS A 114 8.77 10.28 24.96
CA LYS A 114 7.87 9.12 24.96
C LYS A 114 6.48 9.48 24.43
N ALA A 115 5.97 10.66 24.79
CA ALA A 115 4.71 11.17 24.26
C ALA A 115 4.79 11.31 22.74
N TYR A 116 5.86 11.90 22.23
CA TYR A 116 6.12 12.07 20.80
C TYR A 116 6.15 10.74 20.04
N ASP A 117 6.83 9.72 20.57
CA ASP A 117 6.88 8.39 19.95
C ASP A 117 5.51 7.70 19.92
N CYS A 118 4.71 7.88 20.97
CA CYS A 118 3.32 7.39 20.99
C CYS A 118 2.46 8.15 19.98
N PHE A 119 2.57 9.47 19.93
CA PHE A 119 1.82 10.31 19.01
C PHE A 119 2.14 10.02 17.54
N LYS A 120 3.40 9.73 17.21
CA LYS A 120 3.79 9.25 15.87
C LYS A 120 3.05 7.98 15.45
N LYS A 121 2.76 7.08 16.39
CA LYS A 121 2.03 5.83 16.16
C LYS A 121 0.51 6.01 16.16
N SER A 122 0.01 7.16 16.63
CA SER A 122 -1.41 7.44 16.70
C SER A 122 -1.91 8.50 15.71
N VAL A 123 -0.99 9.17 15.00
CA VAL A 123 -1.36 10.19 14.03
C VAL A 123 -2.15 9.54 12.90
N ASP A 124 -3.22 10.21 12.52
CA ASP A 124 -4.08 9.80 11.42
C ASP A 124 -4.11 10.93 10.40
N VAL A 125 -3.91 10.59 9.12
CA VAL A 125 -3.91 11.56 8.03
C VAL A 125 -5.35 11.77 7.61
N THR A 126 -5.90 12.93 7.97
CA THR A 126 -7.32 13.22 7.73
C THR A 126 -7.58 13.71 6.30
N PRO A 127 -8.82 13.58 5.78
CA PRO A 127 -9.21 14.18 4.50
C PRO A 127 -8.93 15.69 4.43
N TYR A 128 -9.02 16.41 5.56
CA TYR A 128 -8.65 17.82 5.61
C TYR A 128 -7.15 18.04 5.35
N MET A 129 -6.27 17.23 5.94
CA MET A 129 -4.83 17.30 5.68
C MET A 129 -4.49 17.00 4.22
N ALA A 130 -5.13 15.97 3.65
CA ALA A 130 -5.01 15.64 2.23
C ALA A 130 -5.48 16.81 1.35
N TYR A 131 -6.63 17.40 1.66
CA TYR A 131 -7.16 18.57 0.95
C TYR A 131 -6.21 19.78 0.99
N GLN A 132 -5.55 20.04 2.12
CA GLN A 132 -4.55 21.11 2.19
C GLN A 132 -3.39 20.88 1.21
N LEU A 133 -2.92 19.64 1.08
CA LEU A 133 -1.89 19.30 0.10
C LEU A 133 -2.42 19.44 -1.34
N ILE A 134 -3.62 18.94 -1.64
CA ILE A 134 -4.26 19.08 -2.95
C ILE A 134 -4.34 20.54 -3.40
N LYS A 135 -4.66 21.46 -2.48
CA LYS A 135 -4.66 22.90 -2.79
C LYS A 135 -3.29 23.42 -3.25
N GLU A 136 -2.21 22.97 -2.62
CA GLU A 136 -0.86 23.35 -3.02
C GLU A 136 -0.45 22.66 -4.34
N LEU A 137 -0.81 21.39 -4.54
CA LEU A 137 -0.57 20.70 -5.81
C LEU A 137 -1.22 21.43 -7.00
N ARG A 138 -2.48 21.88 -6.84
CA ARG A 138 -3.17 22.69 -7.86
C ARG A 138 -2.45 23.99 -8.18
N LYS A 139 -1.98 24.73 -7.16
CA LYS A 139 -1.21 25.97 -7.36
C LYS A 139 0.11 25.73 -8.08
N MET A 140 0.74 24.60 -7.82
CA MET A 140 2.02 24.20 -8.42
C MET A 140 1.86 23.50 -9.77
N ASN A 141 0.63 23.32 -10.26
CA ASN A 141 0.31 22.56 -11.47
C ASN A 141 0.90 21.14 -11.46
N ILE A 142 0.78 20.45 -10.31
CA ILE A 142 1.19 19.05 -10.15
C ILE A 142 -0.01 18.14 -10.37
N ASP A 143 0.18 17.09 -11.17
CA ASP A 143 -0.84 16.09 -11.43
C ASP A 143 -1.15 15.28 -10.17
N PHE A 144 -2.43 15.06 -9.94
CA PHE A 144 -2.89 14.17 -8.88
C PHE A 144 -4.23 13.52 -9.23
N VAL A 145 -4.52 12.42 -8.55
CA VAL A 145 -5.83 11.77 -8.56
C VAL A 145 -6.20 11.35 -7.15
N VAL A 146 -7.47 11.46 -6.80
CA VAL A 146 -8.03 10.81 -5.61
C VAL A 146 -8.57 9.48 -6.10
N ALA A 147 -7.99 8.38 -5.63
CA ALA A 147 -8.45 7.04 -5.97
C ALA A 147 -9.91 6.88 -5.52
N PRO A 148 -10.73 6.08 -6.21
CA PRO A 148 -12.07 5.76 -5.74
C PRO A 148 -12.04 5.07 -4.37
N TYR A 149 -11.02 4.23 -4.17
CA TYR A 149 -10.76 3.47 -2.94
C TYR A 149 -9.29 3.62 -2.54
N GLU A 150 -8.44 2.65 -2.85
CA GLU A 150 -7.05 2.66 -2.38
C GLU A 150 -6.08 3.26 -3.40
N ALA A 151 -5.12 4.01 -2.88
CA ALA A 151 -4.01 4.54 -3.67
C ALA A 151 -3.17 3.40 -4.28
N ASP A 152 -3.07 2.25 -3.63
CA ASP A 152 -2.29 1.09 -4.09
C ASP A 152 -2.76 0.59 -5.47
N ALA A 153 -4.05 0.29 -5.60
CA ALA A 153 -4.62 -0.14 -6.88
C ALA A 153 -4.55 0.96 -7.94
N GLN A 154 -4.79 2.22 -7.55
CA GLN A 154 -4.73 3.35 -8.47
C GLN A 154 -3.31 3.60 -9.00
N LEU A 155 -2.28 3.53 -8.15
CA LEU A 155 -0.87 3.61 -8.56
C LEU A 155 -0.51 2.46 -9.50
N ALA A 156 -0.95 1.24 -9.19
CA ALA A 156 -0.76 0.09 -10.07
C ALA A 156 -1.40 0.30 -11.45
N TYR A 157 -2.60 0.88 -11.49
CA TYR A 157 -3.29 1.21 -12.74
C TYR A 157 -2.52 2.25 -13.56
N LEU A 158 -2.09 3.36 -12.93
CA LEU A 158 -1.33 4.42 -13.60
C LEU A 158 -0.01 3.91 -14.19
N GLU A 159 0.70 3.01 -13.49
CA GLU A 159 1.92 2.38 -14.01
C GLU A 159 1.60 1.47 -15.20
N LYS A 160 0.52 0.67 -15.09
CA LYS A 160 0.08 -0.25 -16.13
C LYS A 160 -0.30 0.45 -17.43
N ILE A 161 -0.97 1.60 -17.37
CA ILE A 161 -1.31 2.40 -18.56
C ILE A 161 -0.17 3.32 -19.03
N GLY A 162 0.98 3.29 -18.34
CA GLY A 162 2.20 3.99 -18.75
C GLY A 162 2.27 5.48 -18.36
N LEU A 163 1.32 5.99 -17.56
CA LEU A 163 1.36 7.38 -17.10
C LEU A 163 2.49 7.65 -16.10
N ILE A 164 2.88 6.64 -15.33
CA ILE A 164 4.02 6.69 -14.41
C ILE A 164 5.01 5.55 -14.69
N GLN A 165 6.28 5.73 -14.37
CA GLN A 165 7.36 4.76 -14.65
C GLN A 165 8.03 4.21 -13.39
N ALA A 166 7.71 4.77 -12.21
CA ALA A 166 8.13 4.27 -10.91
C ALA A 166 7.14 4.73 -9.84
N ILE A 167 7.04 4.00 -8.73
CA ILE A 167 6.17 4.33 -7.61
C ILE A 167 7.03 4.53 -6.34
N ILE A 168 6.85 5.64 -5.63
CA ILE A 168 7.42 5.87 -4.30
C ILE A 168 6.33 5.61 -3.26
N THR A 169 6.52 4.59 -2.43
CA THR A 169 5.61 4.22 -1.32
C THR A 169 6.39 3.46 -0.23
N GLU A 170 5.76 3.25 0.93
CA GLU A 170 6.24 2.31 1.95
C GLU A 170 5.34 1.06 2.05
N ASP A 171 4.38 0.89 1.13
CA ASP A 171 3.50 -0.27 1.07
C ASP A 171 4.02 -1.36 0.12
N SER A 172 4.21 -2.57 0.66
CA SER A 172 4.67 -3.70 -0.15
C SER A 172 3.59 -4.30 -1.05
N ASP A 173 2.33 -3.94 -0.83
CA ASP A 173 1.18 -4.48 -1.56
C ASP A 173 1.23 -4.10 -3.05
N LEU A 174 1.91 -3.01 -3.43
CA LEU A 174 2.12 -2.61 -4.82
C LEU A 174 2.81 -3.72 -5.64
N LEU A 175 3.70 -4.52 -5.04
CA LEU A 175 4.32 -5.66 -5.74
C LEU A 175 3.31 -6.78 -6.00
N VAL A 176 2.30 -6.91 -5.14
CA VAL A 176 1.22 -7.90 -5.23
C VAL A 176 0.19 -7.47 -6.28
N PHE A 177 -0.10 -6.18 -6.37
CA PHE A 177 -0.85 -5.55 -7.46
C PHE A 177 -0.15 -5.64 -8.82
N GLY A 178 1.13 -6.02 -8.82
CA GLY A 178 1.89 -6.33 -10.02
C GLY A 178 2.81 -5.21 -10.49
N CYS A 179 2.98 -4.14 -9.71
CA CYS A 179 3.79 -2.98 -10.07
C CYS A 179 5.24 -3.36 -10.34
N LYS A 180 5.79 -2.91 -11.47
CA LYS A 180 7.11 -3.30 -11.94
C LYS A 180 8.23 -2.66 -11.13
N ARG A 181 8.14 -1.36 -10.84
CA ARG A 181 9.23 -0.59 -10.22
C ARG A 181 8.75 0.21 -9.00
N VAL A 182 9.00 -0.34 -7.80
CA VAL A 182 8.59 0.26 -6.53
C VAL A 182 9.80 0.68 -5.72
N ILE A 183 9.75 1.89 -5.17
CA ILE A 183 10.84 2.54 -4.43
C ILE A 183 10.40 2.77 -2.99
N TYR A 184 11.05 2.06 -2.09
CA TYR A 184 10.85 2.10 -0.65
C TYR A 184 11.84 3.01 0.05
N LYS A 185 11.54 3.38 1.30
CA LYS A 185 12.45 4.11 2.18
C LYS A 185 13.00 5.39 1.55
N TRP A 186 12.20 6.06 0.71
CA TRP A 186 12.61 7.30 0.06
C TRP A 186 12.92 8.39 1.10
N THR A 187 14.11 8.98 0.99
CA THR A 187 14.66 9.97 1.91
C THR A 187 14.60 11.38 1.33
N LYS A 188 14.75 12.39 2.21
CA LYS A 188 14.78 13.80 1.80
C LYS A 188 16.04 14.15 1.00
N GLU A 189 17.07 13.31 1.09
CA GLU A 189 18.33 13.39 0.34
C GLU A 189 18.21 12.78 -1.07
N GLY A 190 17.04 12.26 -1.45
CA GLY A 190 16.81 11.72 -2.79
C GLY A 190 17.38 10.33 -2.98
N THR A 191 17.38 9.50 -1.94
CA THR A 191 17.81 8.10 -2.01
C THR A 191 16.70 7.17 -1.54
N GLY A 192 16.69 5.94 -2.05
CA GLY A 192 15.72 4.91 -1.65
C GLY A 192 16.22 3.50 -1.96
N SER A 193 15.38 2.51 -1.65
CA SER A 193 15.58 1.11 -2.03
C SER A 193 14.55 0.71 -3.07
N GLU A 194 15.01 0.43 -4.28
CA GLU A 194 14.17 0.02 -5.41
C GLU A 194 14.07 -1.50 -5.49
N ILE A 195 12.83 -2.00 -5.56
CA ILE A 195 12.52 -3.36 -6.00
C ILE A 195 11.93 -3.29 -7.41
N CYS A 196 12.54 -4.03 -8.33
CA CYS A 196 12.02 -4.24 -9.67
C CYS A 196 11.62 -5.70 -9.84
N ARG A 197 10.40 -5.97 -10.34
CA ARG A 197 9.90 -7.34 -10.52
C ARG A 197 10.74 -8.16 -11.51
N ASP A 198 11.38 -7.52 -12.48
CA ASP A 198 12.32 -8.17 -13.43
C ASP A 198 13.54 -8.79 -12.72
N ARG A 199 13.84 -8.32 -11.50
CA ARG A 199 14.92 -8.84 -10.66
C ARG A 199 14.46 -9.93 -9.69
N PHE A 200 13.19 -10.36 -9.70
CA PHE A 200 12.72 -11.44 -8.82
C PHE A 200 13.52 -12.74 -8.97
N LYS A 201 14.05 -13.01 -10.17
CA LYS A 201 14.99 -14.12 -10.43
C LYS A 201 16.29 -14.06 -9.61
N MET A 202 16.66 -12.88 -9.11
CA MET A 202 17.85 -12.66 -8.27
C MET A 202 17.56 -12.85 -6.77
N CYS A 203 16.30 -13.13 -6.41
CA CYS A 203 15.88 -13.31 -5.03
C CYS A 203 16.64 -14.48 -4.38
N ARG A 204 17.32 -14.19 -3.27
CA ARG A 204 18.08 -15.17 -2.48
C ARG A 204 17.25 -15.76 -1.34
N GLY A 205 16.23 -15.04 -0.87
CA GLY A 205 15.36 -15.48 0.22
C GLY A 205 14.36 -16.57 -0.20
N MET A 206 13.99 -16.60 -1.48
CA MET A 206 13.12 -17.61 -2.08
C MET A 206 13.36 -17.66 -3.59
N ASN A 207 13.42 -18.87 -4.15
CA ASN A 207 13.65 -19.05 -5.60
C ASN A 207 12.36 -18.78 -6.38
N LEU A 208 12.26 -17.58 -6.94
CA LEU A 208 11.12 -17.13 -7.74
C LEU A 208 11.29 -17.42 -9.24
N ASN A 209 12.29 -18.21 -9.66
CA ASN A 209 12.43 -18.58 -11.07
C ASN A 209 11.24 -19.44 -11.52
N GLY A 210 10.60 -19.06 -12.62
CA GLY A 210 9.39 -19.71 -13.15
C GLY A 210 8.11 -19.43 -12.36
N TRP A 211 8.12 -18.49 -11.41
CA TRP A 211 6.92 -18.08 -10.70
C TRP A 211 6.08 -17.12 -11.55
N THR A 212 4.77 -17.35 -11.55
CA THR A 212 3.80 -16.44 -12.16
C THR A 212 3.35 -15.36 -11.18
N ASP A 213 2.76 -14.30 -11.71
CA ASP A 213 2.13 -13.23 -10.91
C ASP A 213 1.04 -13.77 -9.99
N GLU A 214 0.26 -14.73 -10.48
CA GLU A 214 -0.75 -15.46 -9.69
C GLU A 214 -0.11 -16.18 -8.51
N MET A 215 0.95 -16.97 -8.74
CA MET A 215 1.62 -17.69 -7.64
C MET A 215 2.19 -16.73 -6.60
N PHE A 216 2.81 -15.62 -7.05
CA PHE A 216 3.34 -14.61 -6.15
C PHE A 216 2.24 -13.95 -5.31
N ARG A 217 1.12 -13.59 -5.94
CA ARG A 217 -0.04 -13.00 -5.27
C ARG A 217 -0.68 -13.97 -4.28
N HIS A 218 -0.92 -15.22 -4.66
CA HIS A 218 -1.46 -16.26 -3.78
C HIS A 218 -0.57 -16.52 -2.58
N MET A 219 0.75 -16.55 -2.77
CA MET A 219 1.72 -16.64 -1.66
C MET A 219 1.55 -15.47 -0.68
N CYS A 220 1.42 -14.24 -1.19
CA CYS A 220 1.25 -13.05 -0.37
C CYS A 220 -0.07 -13.08 0.41
N ILE A 221 -1.18 -13.41 -0.23
CA ILE A 221 -2.50 -13.53 0.42
C ILE A 221 -2.46 -14.61 1.52
N LEU A 222 -1.90 -15.79 1.24
CA LEU A 222 -1.75 -16.87 2.24
C LEU A 222 -0.88 -16.46 3.43
N SER A 223 0.11 -15.61 3.21
CA SER A 223 1.00 -15.10 4.25
C SER A 223 0.38 -14.01 5.12
N GLY A 224 -0.80 -13.53 4.74
CA GLY A 224 -1.55 -12.47 5.41
C GLY A 224 -1.38 -11.14 4.70
N CYS A 225 -2.50 -10.54 4.33
CA CYS A 225 -2.59 -9.24 3.67
C CYS A 225 -3.70 -8.38 4.31
N ASP A 226 -3.83 -7.14 3.86
CA ASP A 226 -4.84 -6.21 4.37
C ASP A 226 -6.30 -6.70 4.12
N TYR A 227 -6.50 -7.64 3.19
CA TYR A 227 -7.80 -8.22 2.80
C TYR A 227 -8.13 -9.55 3.46
N LEU A 228 -7.12 -10.27 3.95
CA LEU A 228 -7.28 -11.60 4.52
C LEU A 228 -6.17 -11.86 5.53
N PRO A 229 -6.50 -12.10 6.81
CA PRO A 229 -5.51 -12.53 7.79
C PRO A 229 -4.93 -13.90 7.41
N ASN A 230 -3.69 -14.15 7.78
CA ASN A 230 -3.11 -15.46 7.54
C ASN A 230 -3.72 -16.53 8.44
N ILE A 231 -3.66 -17.79 7.98
CA ILE A 231 -3.88 -18.93 8.88
C ILE A 231 -2.75 -18.91 9.93
N PRO A 232 -3.05 -19.03 11.23
CA PRO A 232 -2.02 -19.05 12.27
C PRO A 232 -0.90 -20.05 11.94
N LYS A 233 0.35 -19.61 12.11
CA LYS A 233 1.58 -20.37 11.77
C LYS A 233 1.82 -20.58 10.26
N VAL A 234 1.05 -19.94 9.39
CA VAL A 234 1.33 -19.84 7.94
C VAL A 234 1.87 -18.44 7.65
N GLY A 235 3.19 -18.30 7.63
CA GLY A 235 3.88 -17.07 7.20
C GLY A 235 4.47 -17.21 5.79
N ILE A 236 5.13 -16.17 5.30
CA ILE A 236 5.63 -16.06 3.91
C ILE A 236 6.42 -17.28 3.43
N LYS A 237 7.33 -17.83 4.24
CA LYS A 237 8.12 -19.02 3.88
C LYS A 237 7.28 -20.28 3.71
N LYS A 238 6.28 -20.48 4.58
CA LYS A 238 5.38 -21.65 4.49
C LYS A 238 4.42 -21.49 3.32
N ALA A 239 3.86 -20.29 3.13
CA ALA A 239 3.02 -19.95 1.98
C ALA A 239 3.76 -20.20 0.66
N TYR A 240 5.02 -19.76 0.54
CA TYR A 240 5.87 -20.02 -0.63
C TYR A 240 5.99 -21.52 -0.94
N ASN A 241 6.30 -22.35 0.07
CA ASN A 241 6.45 -23.79 -0.14
C ASN A 241 5.13 -24.47 -0.54
N LEU A 242 4.00 -24.03 0.04
CA LEU A 242 2.68 -24.55 -0.29
C LEU A 242 2.30 -24.24 -1.73
N VAL A 243 2.42 -22.98 -2.15
CA VAL A 243 2.11 -22.54 -3.53
C VAL A 243 3.03 -23.19 -4.56
N LYS A 244 4.30 -23.39 -4.21
CA LYS A 244 5.26 -24.10 -5.08
C LYS A 244 4.82 -25.54 -5.36
N GLN A 245 4.25 -26.22 -4.37
CA GLN A 245 3.87 -27.63 -4.46
C GLN A 245 2.45 -27.83 -4.99
N LYS A 246 1.53 -26.92 -4.67
CA LYS A 246 0.11 -27.00 -4.98
C LYS A 246 -0.33 -25.64 -5.53
N ARG A 247 -0.91 -25.61 -6.73
CA ARG A 247 -1.40 -24.36 -7.33
C ARG A 247 -2.79 -23.97 -6.84
N LEU A 248 -3.72 -24.92 -6.77
CA LEU A 248 -5.10 -24.65 -6.37
C LEU A 248 -5.22 -24.45 -4.87
N ILE A 249 -5.93 -23.39 -4.46
CA ILE A 249 -6.17 -23.07 -3.05
C ILE A 249 -6.76 -24.24 -2.27
N ARG A 250 -7.74 -24.95 -2.84
CA ARG A 250 -8.36 -26.14 -2.23
C ARG A 250 -7.34 -27.19 -1.81
N ASN A 251 -6.35 -27.45 -2.68
CA ASN A 251 -5.29 -28.43 -2.43
C ASN A 251 -4.30 -27.92 -1.38
N ILE A 252 -4.02 -26.61 -1.36
CA ILE A 252 -3.20 -25.98 -0.32
C ILE A 252 -3.88 -26.12 1.05
N LEU A 253 -5.18 -25.80 1.14
CA LEU A 253 -5.93 -25.90 2.39
C LEU A 253 -6.05 -27.34 2.88
N PHE A 254 -6.20 -28.31 1.97
CA PHE A 254 -6.17 -29.73 2.31
C PHE A 254 -4.81 -30.12 2.93
N GLU A 255 -3.69 -29.71 2.33
CA GLU A 255 -2.35 -29.97 2.88
C GLU A 255 -2.16 -29.32 4.27
N ILE A 256 -2.66 -28.10 4.46
CA ILE A 256 -2.63 -27.39 5.74
C ILE A 256 -3.39 -28.16 6.83
N LYS A 257 -4.58 -28.68 6.51
CA LYS A 257 -5.40 -29.46 7.44
C LYS A 257 -4.77 -30.82 7.76
N GLN A 258 -4.38 -31.57 6.74
CA GLN A 258 -3.99 -32.97 6.90
C GLN A 258 -2.55 -33.16 7.36
N ARG A 259 -1.61 -32.38 6.80
CA ARG A 259 -0.18 -32.59 7.08
C ARG A 259 0.35 -31.71 8.19
N TYR A 260 -0.16 -30.49 8.29
CA TYR A 260 0.29 -29.53 9.29
C TYR A 260 -0.61 -29.46 10.53
N ASP A 261 -1.76 -30.15 10.52
CA ASP A 261 -2.75 -30.18 11.60
C ASP A 261 -3.11 -28.76 12.09
N LEU A 262 -3.32 -27.84 11.15
CA LEU A 262 -3.68 -26.46 11.44
C LEU A 262 -5.19 -26.25 11.23
N LYS A 263 -5.79 -25.53 12.19
CA LYS A 263 -7.19 -25.12 12.09
C LYS A 263 -7.35 -24.05 11.00
N VAL A 264 -8.05 -24.42 9.93
CA VAL A 264 -8.42 -23.51 8.84
C VAL A 264 -9.85 -23.01 9.08
N PRO A 265 -10.11 -21.69 9.06
CA PRO A 265 -11.47 -21.16 9.13
C PRO A 265 -12.37 -21.76 8.03
N PRO A 266 -13.66 -22.08 8.31
CA PRO A 266 -14.53 -22.73 7.34
C PRO A 266 -14.70 -21.97 6.02
N ASP A 267 -14.69 -20.64 6.09
CA ASP A 267 -14.90 -19.69 4.99
C ASP A 267 -13.59 -19.17 4.37
N TYR A 268 -12.44 -19.66 4.82
CA TYR A 268 -11.13 -19.15 4.38
C TYR A 268 -10.92 -19.27 2.87
N GLU A 269 -11.39 -20.36 2.26
CA GLU A 269 -11.28 -20.57 0.80
C GLU A 269 -12.01 -19.48 0.03
N GLN A 270 -13.24 -19.17 0.44
CA GLN A 270 -14.06 -18.12 -0.17
C GLN A 270 -13.43 -16.74 0.05
N GLN A 271 -13.02 -16.42 1.29
CA GLN A 271 -12.39 -15.14 1.57
C GLN A 271 -11.05 -14.97 0.83
N PHE A 272 -10.32 -16.06 0.59
CA PHE A 272 -9.11 -16.07 -0.23
C PHE A 272 -9.40 -15.70 -1.68
N ILE A 273 -10.44 -16.29 -2.29
CA ILE A 273 -10.87 -15.97 -3.65
C ILE A 273 -11.26 -14.49 -3.75
N GLU A 274 -11.98 -13.95 -2.77
CA GLU A 274 -12.34 -12.54 -2.72
C GLU A 274 -11.11 -11.62 -2.59
N ALA A 275 -10.14 -11.98 -1.75
CA ALA A 275 -8.89 -11.23 -1.62
C ALA A 275 -8.09 -11.24 -2.94
N ASP A 276 -8.03 -12.38 -3.63
CA ASP A 276 -7.37 -12.51 -4.94
C ASP A 276 -8.06 -11.63 -5.99
N LYS A 277 -9.39 -11.68 -6.05
CA LYS A 277 -10.20 -10.80 -6.90
C LYS A 277 -10.06 -9.32 -6.55
N THR A 278 -9.88 -8.98 -5.27
CA THR A 278 -9.65 -7.59 -4.83
C THR A 278 -8.34 -7.06 -5.40
N PHE A 279 -7.24 -7.80 -5.29
CA PHE A 279 -5.96 -7.43 -5.92
C PHE A 279 -6.02 -7.35 -7.44
N LEU A 280 -6.91 -8.12 -8.09
CA LEU A 280 -7.05 -8.12 -9.54
C LEU A 280 -7.98 -7.02 -10.06
N TYR A 281 -9.11 -6.78 -9.40
CA TYR A 281 -10.24 -6.08 -10.01
C TYR A 281 -10.71 -4.89 -9.18
N GLN A 282 -9.97 -4.46 -8.16
CA GLN A 282 -10.33 -3.26 -7.41
C GLN A 282 -10.64 -2.09 -8.35
N ARG A 283 -11.72 -1.36 -8.05
CA ARG A 283 -12.14 -0.21 -8.84
C ARG A 283 -11.12 0.93 -8.71
N VAL A 284 -10.74 1.48 -9.86
CA VAL A 284 -9.77 2.57 -10.02
C VAL A 284 -10.35 3.60 -11.00
N PHE A 285 -9.80 4.80 -11.00
CA PHE A 285 -10.20 5.86 -11.90
C PHE A 285 -9.23 5.95 -13.09
N ASP A 286 -9.75 5.96 -14.31
CA ASP A 286 -8.97 6.22 -15.51
C ASP A 286 -8.93 7.74 -15.79
N PRO A 287 -7.78 8.42 -15.60
CA PRO A 287 -7.70 9.86 -15.80
C PRO A 287 -7.69 10.29 -17.28
N ILE A 288 -7.47 9.36 -18.23
CA ILE A 288 -7.49 9.64 -19.67
C ILE A 288 -8.92 9.56 -20.19
N LYS A 289 -9.65 8.51 -19.78
CA LYS A 289 -11.05 8.31 -20.17
C LYS A 289 -12.05 9.05 -19.29
N ASN A 290 -11.60 9.51 -18.12
CA ASN A 290 -12.41 10.18 -17.12
C ASN A 290 -13.60 9.32 -16.65
N GLU A 291 -13.34 8.04 -16.36
CA GLU A 291 -14.35 7.07 -15.97
C GLU A 291 -13.84 6.12 -14.87
N LEU A 292 -14.79 5.50 -14.15
CA LEU A 292 -14.49 4.46 -13.18
C LEU A 292 -14.33 3.12 -13.90
N VAL A 293 -13.16 2.49 -13.74
CA VAL A 293 -12.82 1.19 -14.33
C VAL A 293 -12.33 0.22 -13.25
N THR A 294 -11.97 -0.99 -13.64
CA THR A 294 -11.31 -1.98 -12.78
C THR A 294 -9.82 -2.05 -13.11
N LEU A 295 -8.97 -2.36 -12.13
CA LEU A 295 -7.50 -2.45 -12.33
C LEU A 295 -7.11 -3.39 -13.49
N ASN A 296 -7.79 -4.53 -13.59
CA ASN A 296 -7.72 -5.44 -14.72
C ASN A 296 -9.13 -5.61 -15.33
N PRO A 297 -9.24 -5.84 -16.65
CA PRO A 297 -10.50 -6.26 -17.25
C PRO A 297 -11.05 -7.50 -16.55
N ILE A 298 -12.35 -7.51 -16.27
CA ILE A 298 -13.02 -8.65 -15.66
C ILE A 298 -13.27 -9.70 -16.76
N PRO A 299 -12.87 -10.96 -16.56
CA PRO A 299 -13.22 -12.06 -17.47
C PRO A 299 -14.73 -12.25 -17.60
N ASP A 300 -15.20 -12.66 -18.79
CA ASP A 300 -16.64 -12.81 -19.10
C ASP A 300 -17.36 -13.81 -18.18
N GLU A 301 -16.63 -14.73 -17.55
CA GLU A 301 -17.20 -15.72 -16.62
C GLU A 301 -17.51 -15.16 -15.22
N LEU A 302 -17.09 -13.92 -14.92
CA LEU A 302 -17.30 -13.28 -13.63
C LEU A 302 -18.33 -12.16 -13.72
N ASN A 303 -19.33 -12.17 -12.84
CA ASN A 303 -20.26 -11.07 -12.68
C ASN A 303 -19.70 -10.01 -11.70
N ILE A 304 -19.56 -8.76 -12.16
CA ILE A 304 -19.08 -7.65 -11.35
C ILE A 304 -20.03 -7.28 -10.20
N GLU A 305 -21.32 -7.54 -10.36
CA GLU A 305 -22.35 -7.25 -9.34
C GLU A 305 -22.17 -8.10 -8.08
N ASP A 306 -21.65 -9.33 -8.23
CA ASP A 306 -21.34 -10.23 -7.11
C ASP A 306 -20.05 -9.84 -6.37
N MET A 307 -19.39 -8.76 -6.79
CA MET A 307 -18.06 -8.37 -6.34
C MET A 307 -18.02 -6.98 -5.70
N GLU A 308 -19.06 -6.56 -4.98
CA GLU A 308 -19.09 -5.26 -4.27
C GLU A 308 -17.88 -5.04 -3.35
N TYR A 309 -17.28 -6.11 -2.82
CA TYR A 309 -16.10 -6.05 -1.96
C TYR A 309 -14.84 -5.50 -2.65
N ILE A 310 -14.79 -5.45 -3.99
CA ILE A 310 -13.70 -4.81 -4.76
C ILE A 310 -13.86 -3.27 -4.82
N GLY A 311 -14.83 -2.74 -4.09
CA GLY A 311 -15.17 -1.33 -3.97
C GLY A 311 -16.43 -1.04 -4.76
N PRO A 312 -17.60 -0.80 -4.13
CA PRO A 312 -18.88 -0.65 -4.83
C PRO A 312 -18.89 0.54 -5.81
N TYR A 313 -19.93 0.70 -6.62
CA TYR A 313 -20.09 1.98 -7.31
C TYR A 313 -20.32 3.08 -6.26
N PRO A 314 -19.57 4.20 -6.29
CA PRO A 314 -19.85 5.32 -5.42
C PRO A 314 -21.31 5.72 -5.63
N LEU A 315 -22.10 5.71 -4.57
CA LEU A 315 -23.47 6.21 -4.62
C LEU A 315 -23.38 7.67 -5.07
N LEU A 316 -24.01 8.00 -6.20
CA LEU A 316 -24.19 9.37 -6.65
C LEU A 316 -25.14 10.04 -5.65
N TYR A 317 -24.56 10.69 -4.64
CA TYR A 317 -25.27 11.62 -3.77
C TYR A 317 -25.14 13.04 -4.31
#